data_AF-V9DUD9-F1
#
_entry.id   AF-V9DUD9-F1
#
_cell.length_a   1.000
_cell.length_b   1.000
_cell.length_c   1.000
_cell.angle_alpha   90.00
_cell.angle_beta   90.00
_cell.angle_gamma   90.00
#
_symmetry.space_group_name_H-M   'P 1'
#
loop_
_entity.id
_entity.type
_entity.pdbx_description
1 polymer ?
#
loop_
_entity_poly.entity_id
_entity_poly.type
_entity_poly.pdbx_seq_one_letter_code
_entity_poly.pdbx_strand_id
1 'polypeptide(L)'
;MAATTRSRTRAKNSTEALQLDVVQRIRADRIMRAQNEEKWIANLKAYLSGDLENLDAGEAQACSKIAGEYDVDDGVYCPRAGRDDGGRDRLAKLVVPEDLQQD
;
A
#
# COMPACT_ATOMS: atom_id res chain seq x y z
N MET A 1 -43.09 18.51 39.88
CA MET A 1 -42.69 18.57 38.45
C MET A 1 -41.25 18.11 38.35
N ALA A 2 -40.99 16.91 37.80
CA ALA A 2 -39.63 16.41 37.60
C ALA A 2 -39.16 16.79 36.18
N ALA A 3 -38.19 17.69 36.09
CA ALA A 3 -37.62 18.12 34.82
C ALA A 3 -36.66 17.03 34.30
N THR A 4 -37.02 16.38 33.20
CA THR A 4 -36.21 15.32 32.59
C THR A 4 -35.10 15.92 31.73
N THR A 5 -33.85 15.86 32.22
CA THR A 5 -32.63 16.29 31.52
C THR A 5 -32.10 15.20 30.57
N ARG A 6 -32.75 15.00 29.41
CA ARG A 6 -32.34 13.98 28.39
C ARG A 6 -31.53 14.50 27.20
N SER A 7 -31.32 15.81 27.09
CA SER A 7 -30.72 16.44 25.89
C SER A 7 -29.20 16.24 25.79
N ARG A 8 -28.47 16.36 26.90
CA ARG A 8 -26.99 16.44 26.89
C ARG A 8 -26.29 15.11 26.61
N THR A 9 -26.89 13.98 26.97
CA THR A 9 -26.36 12.64 26.68
C THR A 9 -26.56 12.27 25.22
N ARG A 10 -27.72 12.60 24.62
CA ARG A 10 -28.01 12.33 23.21
C ARG A 10 -27.03 13.06 22.26
N ALA A 11 -26.70 14.31 22.56
CA ALA A 11 -25.76 15.11 21.75
C ALA A 11 -24.31 14.59 21.83
N LYS A 12 -23.89 14.05 22.98
CA LYS A 12 -22.57 13.41 23.13
C LYS A 12 -22.48 12.14 22.30
N ASN A 13 -23.48 11.26 22.42
CA ASN A 13 -23.55 10.02 21.67
C ASN A 13 -23.58 10.27 20.14
N SER A 14 -24.25 11.32 19.67
CA SER A 14 -24.23 11.67 18.24
C SER A 14 -22.87 12.17 17.77
N THR A 15 -22.14 12.91 18.61
CA THR A 15 -20.80 13.40 18.27
C THR A 15 -19.79 12.26 18.23
N GLU A 16 -19.85 11.34 19.20
CA GLU A 16 -19.03 10.12 19.23
C GLU A 16 -19.33 9.20 18.04
N ALA A 17 -20.61 9.07 17.66
CA ALA A 17 -21.01 8.31 16.47
C ALA A 17 -20.44 8.91 15.18
N LEU A 18 -20.44 10.24 15.04
CA LEU A 18 -19.82 10.93 13.90
C LEU A 18 -18.29 10.74 13.87
N GLN A 19 -17.62 10.74 15.02
CA GLN A 19 -16.18 10.47 15.09
C GLN A 19 -15.86 9.02 14.68
N LEU A 20 -16.67 8.05 15.10
CA LEU A 20 -16.50 6.66 14.72
C LEU A 20 -16.67 6.45 13.21
N ASP A 21 -17.64 7.12 12.59
CA ASP A 21 -17.84 7.08 11.13
C ASP A 21 -16.62 7.64 10.38
N VAL A 22 -16.04 8.75 10.84
CA VAL A 22 -14.81 9.29 10.24
C VAL A 22 -13.65 8.31 10.34
N VAL A 23 -13.45 7.68 11.51
CA VAL A 23 -12.38 6.68 11.72
C VAL A 23 -12.60 5.45 10.83
N GLN A 24 -13.84 4.99 10.69
CA GLN A 24 -14.17 3.86 9.83
C GLN A 24 -13.88 4.16 8.36
N ARG A 25 -14.25 5.35 7.86
CA ARG A 25 -13.93 5.77 6.50
C ARG A 25 -12.42 5.82 6.25
N ILE A 26 -11.66 6.44 7.15
CA ILE A 26 -10.19 6.48 7.05
C ILE A 26 -9.60 5.07 7.01
N ARG A 27 -10.12 4.14 7.82
CA ARG A 27 -9.66 2.75 7.83
C ARG A 27 -9.99 2.05 6.51
N ALA A 28 -11.21 2.20 6.01
CA ALA A 28 -11.63 1.63 4.73
C ALA A 28 -10.77 2.16 3.58
N ASP A 29 -10.51 3.46 3.52
CA ASP A 29 -9.68 4.08 2.47
C ASP A 29 -8.23 3.59 2.50
N ARG A 30 -7.69 3.31 3.70
CA ARG A 30 -6.35 2.72 3.83
C ARG A 30 -6.32 1.27 3.35
N ILE A 31 -7.34 0.49 3.69
CA ILE A 31 -7.46 -0.92 3.25
C ILE A 31 -7.63 -0.99 1.74
N MET A 32 -8.52 -0.17 1.16
CA MET A 32 -8.73 -0.15 -0.29
C MET A 32 -7.46 0.23 -1.04
N ARG A 33 -6.69 1.20 -0.54
CA ARG A 33 -5.38 1.55 -1.14
C ARG A 33 -4.39 0.39 -1.09
N ALA A 34 -4.23 -0.25 0.06
CA ALA A 34 -3.34 -1.41 0.19
C ALA A 34 -3.76 -2.56 -0.74
N GLN A 35 -5.06 -2.87 -0.82
CA GLN A 35 -5.58 -3.89 -1.73
C GLN A 35 -5.37 -3.53 -3.19
N ASN A 36 -5.53 -2.26 -3.56
CA ASN A 36 -5.26 -1.79 -4.91
C ASN A 36 -3.76 -1.89 -5.27
N GLU A 37 -2.87 -1.57 -4.31
CA GLU A 37 -1.43 -1.75 -4.48
C GLU A 37 -1.05 -3.23 -4.64
N GLU A 38 -1.60 -4.12 -3.81
CA GLU A 38 -1.41 -5.57 -3.93
C GLU A 38 -1.90 -6.10 -5.29
N LYS A 39 -3.09 -5.65 -5.73
CA LYS A 39 -3.66 -6.01 -7.03
C LYS A 39 -2.77 -5.49 -8.17
N TRP A 40 -2.28 -4.26 -8.07
CA TRP A 40 -1.37 -3.70 -9.07
C TRP A 40 -0.08 -4.51 -9.19
N ILE A 41 0.51 -4.94 -8.07
CA ILE A 41 1.68 -5.83 -8.07
C ILE A 41 1.35 -7.18 -8.71
N ALA A 42 0.23 -7.81 -8.34
CA ALA A 42 -0.18 -9.09 -8.90
C ALA A 42 -0.38 -9.00 -10.43
N ASN A 43 -1.03 -7.94 -10.89
CA ASN A 43 -1.27 -7.72 -12.31
C ASN A 43 0.05 -7.51 -13.08
N LEU A 44 0.98 -6.73 -12.52
CA LEU A 44 2.29 -6.52 -13.13
C LEU A 44 3.08 -7.83 -13.24
N LYS A 45 3.03 -8.67 -12.21
CA LYS A 45 3.67 -10.00 -12.24
C LYS A 45 3.09 -10.89 -13.33
N ALA A 46 1.76 -10.97 -13.40
CA ALA A 46 1.06 -11.74 -14.44
C ALA A 46 1.41 -11.23 -15.85
N TYR A 47 1.44 -9.91 -16.04
CA TYR A 47 1.84 -9.31 -17.31
C TYR A 47 3.26 -9.70 -17.72
N LEU A 48 4.21 -9.58 -16.79
CA LEU A 48 5.62 -9.88 -17.03
C LEU A 48 5.90 -11.39 -17.20
N SER A 49 5.10 -12.26 -16.58
CA SER A 49 5.16 -13.72 -16.81
C SER A 49 4.43 -14.17 -18.07
N GLY A 50 3.71 -13.27 -18.76
CA GLY A 50 2.91 -13.58 -19.95
C GLY A 50 1.56 -14.24 -19.65
N ASP A 51 1.13 -14.26 -18.38
CA ASP A 51 -0.17 -14.79 -17.95
C ASP A 51 -1.27 -13.73 -18.15
N LEU A 52 -1.56 -13.45 -19.43
CA LEU A 52 -2.50 -12.40 -19.81
C LEU A 52 -3.97 -12.81 -19.66
N GLU A 53 -4.26 -14.11 -19.48
CA GLU A 53 -5.64 -14.61 -19.32
C GLU A 53 -6.30 -14.08 -18.04
N ASN A 54 -5.48 -13.76 -17.04
CA ASN A 54 -5.92 -13.21 -15.75
C ASN A 54 -6.02 -11.68 -15.72
N LEU A 55 -5.75 -11.00 -16.84
CA LEU A 55 -5.77 -9.54 -16.94
C LEU A 55 -6.89 -9.07 -17.87
N ASP A 56 -7.61 -8.04 -17.44
CA ASP A 56 -8.42 -7.29 -18.39
C ASP A 56 -7.57 -6.38 -19.29
N ALA A 57 -8.17 -5.86 -20.37
CA ALA A 57 -7.47 -5.02 -21.34
C ALA A 57 -6.91 -3.73 -20.72
N GLY A 58 -7.61 -3.15 -19.74
CA GLY A 58 -7.17 -1.95 -19.04
C GLY A 58 -6.02 -2.24 -18.08
N GLU A 59 -6.06 -3.38 -17.40
CA GLU A 59 -4.99 -3.85 -16.51
C GLU A 59 -3.72 -4.17 -17.30
N ALA A 60 -3.84 -4.89 -18.41
CA ALA A 60 -2.72 -5.15 -19.30
C ALA A 60 -2.13 -3.86 -19.89
N GLN A 61 -2.98 -2.90 -20.27
CA GLN A 61 -2.54 -1.59 -20.73
C GLN A 61 -1.85 -0.77 -19.62
N ALA A 62 -2.33 -0.85 -18.38
CA ALA A 62 -1.69 -0.17 -17.26
C ALA A 62 -0.31 -0.77 -16.96
N CYS A 63 -0.19 -2.11 -17.00
CA CYS A 63 1.08 -2.81 -16.80
C CYS A 63 2.07 -2.49 -17.92
N SER A 64 1.64 -2.45 -19.19
CA SER A 64 2.54 -2.22 -20.33
C SER A 64 3.28 -0.89 -20.28
N LYS A 65 2.71 0.14 -19.62
CA LYS A 65 3.33 1.46 -19.45
C LYS A 65 4.61 1.42 -18.60
N ILE A 66 4.69 0.49 -17.66
CA ILE A 66 5.77 0.39 -16.67
C ILE A 66 6.55 -0.92 -16.78
N ALA A 67 6.05 -1.91 -17.52
CA ALA A 67 6.66 -3.22 -17.64
C ALA A 67 8.11 -3.15 -18.13
N GLY A 68 8.44 -2.19 -19.00
CA GLY A 68 9.81 -1.96 -19.47
C GLY A 68 10.80 -1.49 -18.39
N GLU A 69 10.31 -1.05 -17.22
CA GLU A 69 11.13 -0.66 -16.07
C GLU A 69 11.52 -1.85 -15.19
N TYR A 70 11.04 -3.06 -15.49
CA TYR A 70 11.29 -4.26 -14.71
C TYR A 70 11.73 -5.41 -15.61
N ASP A 71 12.66 -6.23 -15.12
CA ASP A 71 13.03 -7.50 -15.73
C ASP A 71 12.73 -8.64 -14.73
N VAL A 72 12.62 -9.87 -15.25
CA VAL A 72 12.47 -11.09 -14.45
C VAL A 72 13.83 -11.78 -14.39
N ASP A 73 14.46 -11.79 -13.23
CA ASP A 73 15.76 -12.42 -12.97
C ASP A 73 15.58 -13.54 -11.93
N ASP A 74 15.80 -14.80 -12.32
CA ASP A 74 15.59 -15.98 -11.47
C ASP A 74 14.24 -16.02 -10.73
N GLY A 75 13.17 -15.55 -11.39
CA GLY A 75 11.82 -15.49 -10.82
C GLY A 75 11.58 -14.33 -9.85
N VAL A 76 12.57 -13.45 -9.70
CA VAL A 76 12.47 -12.19 -8.95
C VAL A 76 12.28 -11.04 -9.94
N TYR A 77 11.27 -10.20 -9.68
CA TYR A 77 11.03 -9.00 -10.46
C TYR A 77 11.91 -7.87 -9.95
N CYS A 78 12.88 -7.47 -10.77
CA CYS A 78 13.89 -6.48 -10.42
C CYS A 78 13.70 -5.23 -11.29
N PRO A 79 13.87 -4.01 -10.74
CA PRO A 79 13.98 -2.82 -11.56
C PRO A 79 15.08 -3.04 -12.61
N ARG A 80 14.71 -2.86 -13.88
CA ARG A 80 15.60 -3.00 -15.02
C ARG A 80 16.76 -2.03 -14.83
N ALA A 81 17.96 -2.59 -14.66
CA ALA A 81 19.15 -1.80 -14.42
C ALA A 81 19.46 -0.96 -15.67
N GLY A 82 19.09 0.31 -15.66
CA GLY A 82 19.66 1.29 -16.56
C GLY A 82 21.10 1.56 -16.13
N ARG A 83 22.09 0.93 -16.77
CA ARG A 83 23.51 1.34 -16.84
C ARG A 83 24.02 2.19 -15.66
N ASP A 84 24.21 1.61 -14.48
CA ASP A 84 25.25 1.98 -13.49
C ASP A 84 25.06 1.07 -12.27
N ASP A 85 25.87 0.04 -12.21
CA ASP A 85 26.05 -0.88 -11.10
C ASP A 85 26.60 -0.17 -9.83
N GLY A 86 26.95 1.11 -9.90
CA GLY A 86 27.44 1.91 -8.76
C GLY A 86 26.43 2.22 -7.65
N GLY A 87 25.13 1.96 -7.86
CA GLY A 87 24.07 2.31 -6.89
C GLY A 87 23.71 1.23 -5.86
N ARG A 88 24.00 -0.05 -6.15
CA ARG A 88 23.53 -1.17 -5.30
C ARG A 88 24.23 -1.23 -3.94
N ASP A 89 25.45 -0.69 -3.85
CA ASP A 89 26.22 -0.64 -2.61
C ASP A 89 25.69 0.40 -1.59
N ARG A 90 24.76 1.28 -2.01
CA ARG A 90 24.17 2.30 -1.13
C ARG A 90 22.95 1.83 -0.33
N LEU A 91 22.26 0.78 -0.77
CA LEU A 91 21.07 0.25 -0.09
C LEU A 91 21.42 -0.76 1.03
N ALA A 92 22.67 -1.24 1.07
CA ALA A 92 23.17 -2.13 2.13
C ALA A 92 23.76 -1.38 3.33
N LYS A 93 23.39 -0.11 3.56
CA LYS A 93 23.70 0.56 4.83
C LYS A 93 22.70 0.10 5.88
N LEU A 94 22.98 -1.05 6.47
CA LEU A 94 22.38 -1.47 7.73
C LEU A 94 22.66 -0.34 8.74
N VAL A 95 21.63 0.43 9.11
CA VAL A 95 21.74 1.37 10.23
C VAL A 95 21.84 0.50 11.47
N VAL A 96 23.06 0.36 12.00
CA VAL A 96 23.27 -0.15 13.35
C VAL A 96 22.82 0.96 14.31
N PRO A 97 21.84 0.73 15.18
CA PRO A 97 21.47 1.70 16.21
C PRO A 97 22.69 1.99 17.11
N GLU A 98 22.92 3.26 17.43
CA GLU A 98 24.05 3.72 18.27
C GLU A 98 24.07 3.06 19.66
N ASP A 99 22.95 2.50 20.10
CA ASP A 99 22.76 1.90 21.42
C ASP A 99 23.35 0.47 21.54
N LEU A 100 23.86 -0.11 20.43
CA LEU A 100 24.32 -1.50 20.39
C LEU A 100 25.83 -1.65 20.60
N GLN A 101 26.47 -0.68 21.25
CA GLN A 101 27.86 -0.78 21.75
C GLN A 101 27.91 -0.78 23.27
N GLN A 102 27.32 -1.80 23.91
CA GLN A 102 27.63 -2.15 25.29
C GLN A 102 27.55 -3.67 25.50
N ASP A 103 28.69 -4.35 25.34
CA ASP A 103 29.39 -5.09 26.41
C ASP A 103 30.86 -5.31 25.97
#